data_AF-A0A535KDS2-F1
#
_entry.id   AF-A0A535KDS2-F1
#
_cell.length_a   1.000
_cell.length_b   1.000
_cell.length_c   1.000
_cell.angle_alpha   90.00
_cell.angle_beta   90.00
_cell.angle_gamma   90.00
#
_symmetry.space_group_name_H-M   'P 1'
#
loop_
_entity.id
_entity.type
_entity.pdbx_description
1 polymer ?
#
loop_
_entity_poly.entity_id
_entity_poly.type
_entity_poly.pdbx_seq_one_letter_code
_entity_poly.pdbx_strand_id
1 'polypeptide(L)'
;MPRPTTHQGEPNLEIRGLNWAYVLIGVADGTLLPFIPLFLLQRGLSAQLIGAVLAAAALASLVAGMSWAYLADRRLRPERILVVASAAAALASLLLALTKGALVLAAVIVVLWLARAPFMLLDPITLRRLRKAPRTDYARIRLRMSAGWAGSVTLSGAVFQVISLRLMPFVYAPLTLLFGMWVWRFLKPVQAIESVELPPLAGVPRRVPKVPVAMVGFLASAFLLGASLAATQNFLTLRISFLGGGALIIGAAAAFQALTEIPTMGYTHVLTRRLSHRGLYAIGCAVYVV
;
A
#
# COMPACT_ATOMS: atom_id res chain seq x y z
N MET A 1 -14.72 -42.58 18.11
CA MET A 1 -15.09 -41.24 17.60
C MET A 1 -13.89 -40.31 17.76
N PRO A 2 -13.32 -39.76 16.67
CA PRO A 2 -12.25 -38.76 16.79
C PRO A 2 -12.86 -37.41 17.19
N ARG A 3 -12.26 -36.74 18.18
CA ARG A 3 -12.65 -35.40 18.63
C ARG A 3 -12.36 -34.38 17.52
N PRO A 4 -13.24 -33.40 17.27
CA PRO A 4 -12.94 -32.31 16.35
C PRO A 4 -11.84 -31.43 16.96
N THR A 5 -10.69 -31.36 16.29
CA THR A 5 -9.61 -30.44 16.63
C THR A 5 -10.05 -29.01 16.32
N THR A 6 -10.44 -28.25 17.34
CA THR A 6 -10.71 -26.82 17.26
C THR A 6 -9.40 -26.05 17.06
N HIS A 7 -8.94 -25.93 15.82
CA HIS A 7 -7.95 -24.91 15.44
C HIS A 7 -8.66 -23.56 15.25
N GLN A 8 -9.23 -23.02 16.32
CA GLN A 8 -9.52 -21.59 16.39
C GLN A 8 -8.39 -20.97 17.21
N GLY A 9 -7.42 -20.34 16.54
CA GLY A 9 -6.47 -19.48 17.23
C GLY A 9 -7.26 -18.43 18.01
N GLU A 10 -6.80 -18.06 19.21
CA GLU A 10 -7.52 -17.11 20.05
C GLU A 10 -7.83 -15.83 19.23
N PRO A 11 -9.10 -15.40 19.11
CA PRO A 11 -9.50 -14.28 18.25
C PRO A 11 -8.69 -13.00 18.49
N ASN A 12 -8.20 -12.83 19.73
CA ASN A 12 -7.41 -11.69 20.15
C ASN A 12 -5.99 -11.69 19.56
N LEU A 13 -5.38 -12.88 19.39
CA LEU A 13 -4.03 -13.02 18.81
C LEU A 13 -4.02 -12.70 17.31
N GLU A 14 -5.06 -13.12 16.56
CA GLU A 14 -5.15 -12.82 15.13
C GLU A 14 -5.35 -11.32 14.86
N ILE A 15 -6.24 -10.67 15.61
CA ILE A 15 -6.47 -9.22 15.49
C ILE A 15 -5.20 -8.45 15.87
N ARG A 16 -4.50 -8.84 16.93
CA ARG A 16 -3.20 -8.26 17.29
C ARG A 16 -2.15 -8.46 16.20
N GLY A 17 -2.13 -9.64 15.56
CA GLY A 17 -1.27 -9.94 14.42
C GLY A 17 -1.51 -8.98 13.25
N LEU A 18 -2.78 -8.80 12.85
CA LEU A 18 -3.19 -7.87 11.80
C LEU A 18 -2.83 -6.42 12.14
N ASN A 19 -3.13 -5.99 13.36
CA ASN A 19 -2.82 -4.65 13.83
C ASN A 19 -1.34 -4.29 13.67
N TRP A 20 -0.44 -5.18 14.10
CA TRP A 20 0.99 -4.97 13.95
C TRP A 20 1.45 -5.09 12.51
N ALA A 21 0.84 -5.95 11.69
CA ALA A 21 1.15 -6.03 10.27
C ALA A 21 0.92 -4.69 9.56
N TYR A 22 -0.20 -4.01 9.84
CA TYR A 22 -0.49 -2.66 9.31
C TYR A 22 0.49 -1.59 9.84
N VAL A 23 0.83 -1.62 11.13
CA VAL A 23 1.84 -0.71 11.68
C VAL A 23 3.19 -0.92 10.99
N LEU A 24 3.66 -2.15 10.89
CA LEU A 24 4.97 -2.47 10.33
C LEU A 24 5.10 -2.09 8.87
N ILE A 25 4.08 -2.37 8.04
CA ILE A 25 4.12 -1.94 6.64
C ILE A 25 4.01 -0.42 6.50
N GLY A 26 3.21 0.25 7.34
CA GLY A 26 3.15 1.71 7.39
C GLY A 26 4.50 2.33 7.77
N VAL A 27 5.17 1.76 8.78
CA VAL A 27 6.52 2.16 9.20
C VAL A 27 7.51 1.96 8.05
N ALA A 28 7.54 0.78 7.42
CA ALA A 28 8.45 0.52 6.31
C ALA A 28 8.20 1.51 5.16
N ASP A 29 6.97 1.63 4.68
CA ASP A 29 6.65 2.47 3.52
C ASP A 29 6.88 3.97 3.79
N GLY A 30 6.70 4.42 5.04
CA GLY A 30 7.03 5.78 5.47
C GLY A 30 8.52 6.12 5.33
N THR A 31 9.42 5.13 5.33
CA THR A 31 10.87 5.36 5.12
C THR A 31 11.29 5.44 3.65
N LEU A 32 10.38 5.13 2.72
CA LEU A 32 10.72 4.95 1.31
C LEU A 32 9.87 5.84 0.41
N LEU A 33 8.54 5.69 0.45
CA LEU A 33 7.65 6.24 -0.58
C LEU A 33 7.75 7.76 -0.76
N PRO A 34 7.70 8.59 0.31
CA PRO A 34 7.77 10.04 0.18
C PRO A 34 9.13 10.55 -0.31
N PHE A 35 10.17 9.72 -0.20
CA PHE A 35 11.55 10.12 -0.46
C PHE A 35 12.05 9.70 -1.83
N ILE A 36 11.34 8.82 -2.55
CA ILE A 36 11.76 8.31 -3.85
C ILE A 36 11.92 9.43 -4.90
N PRO A 37 10.99 10.39 -5.07
CA PRO A 37 11.19 11.48 -6.01
C PRO A 37 12.45 12.30 -5.68
N LEU A 38 12.67 12.62 -4.40
CA LEU A 38 13.87 13.31 -3.95
C LEU A 38 15.15 12.49 -4.19
N PHE A 39 15.10 11.18 -3.94
CA PHE A 39 16.21 10.27 -4.15
C PHE A 39 16.62 10.23 -5.63
N LEU A 40 15.64 10.14 -6.54
CA LEU A 40 15.90 10.17 -7.97
C LEU A 40 16.46 11.53 -8.43
N LEU A 41 15.94 12.64 -7.88
CA LEU A 41 16.44 13.98 -8.15
C LEU A 41 17.91 14.14 -7.72
N GLN A 42 18.26 13.71 -6.50
CA GLN A 42 19.65 13.74 -6.00
C GLN A 42 20.59 12.81 -6.77
N ARG A 43 20.06 11.80 -7.46
CA ARG A 43 20.79 10.92 -8.37
C ARG A 43 20.93 11.49 -9.79
N GLY A 44 20.46 12.71 -10.02
CA GLY A 44 20.63 13.46 -11.26
C GLY A 44 19.55 13.23 -12.32
N LEU A 45 18.41 12.61 -11.97
CA LEU A 45 17.29 12.48 -12.90
C LEU A 45 16.52 13.81 -12.99
N SER A 46 16.08 14.15 -14.20
CA SER A 46 15.21 15.30 -14.42
C SER A 46 13.79 15.05 -13.87
N ALA A 47 13.06 16.11 -13.53
CA ALA A 47 11.70 16.01 -13.04
C ALA A 47 10.75 15.28 -14.01
N GLN A 48 10.95 15.48 -15.32
CA GLN A 48 10.17 14.80 -16.37
C GLN A 48 10.44 13.29 -16.36
N LEU A 49 11.70 12.89 -16.23
CA LEU A 49 12.07 11.48 -16.17
C LEU A 49 11.57 10.84 -14.87
N ILE A 50 11.63 11.55 -13.74
CA ILE A 50 11.06 11.09 -12.46
C ILE A 50 9.56 10.82 -12.63
N GLY A 51 8.82 11.76 -13.22
CA GLY A 51 7.39 11.58 -13.52
C GLY A 51 7.12 10.36 -14.41
N ALA A 52 7.89 10.19 -15.49
CA ALA A 52 7.75 9.04 -16.39
C ALA A 52 8.04 7.70 -15.70
N VAL A 53 9.09 7.63 -14.88
CA VAL A 53 9.46 6.43 -14.13
C VAL A 53 8.39 6.06 -13.12
N LEU A 54 7.88 7.03 -12.36
CA LEU A 54 6.85 6.78 -11.34
C LEU A 54 5.52 6.41 -11.98
N ALA A 55 5.17 6.98 -13.13
CA ALA A 55 4.00 6.57 -13.91
C ALA A 55 4.14 5.14 -14.44
N ALA A 56 5.29 4.78 -15.02
CA ALA A 56 5.57 3.42 -15.48
C ALA A 56 5.52 2.41 -14.33
N ALA A 57 6.10 2.77 -13.18
CA ALA A 57 6.09 1.94 -11.98
C ALA A 57 4.67 1.76 -11.41
N ALA A 58 3.85 2.82 -11.40
CA ALA A 58 2.45 2.74 -10.99
C ALA A 58 1.62 1.85 -11.91
N LEU A 59 1.79 1.98 -13.24
CA LEU A 59 1.10 1.13 -14.22
C LEU A 59 1.52 -0.34 -14.10
N ALA A 60 2.82 -0.60 -13.95
CA ALA A 60 3.35 -1.93 -13.74
C ALA A 60 2.79 -2.56 -12.44
N SER A 61 2.74 -1.79 -11.35
CA SER A 61 2.17 -2.23 -10.07
C SER A 61 0.67 -2.51 -10.16
N LEU A 62 -0.09 -1.73 -10.93
CA LEU A 62 -1.52 -1.98 -11.19
C LEU A 62 -1.73 -3.35 -11.88
N VAL A 63 -1.00 -3.61 -12.96
CA VAL A 63 -1.10 -4.88 -13.71
C VAL A 63 -0.66 -6.07 -12.86
N ALA A 64 0.46 -5.92 -12.14
CA ALA A 64 0.95 -6.95 -11.22
C ALA A 64 -0.04 -7.21 -10.09
N GLY A 65 -0.60 -6.16 -9.50
CA GLY A 65 -1.60 -6.23 -8.44
C GLY A 65 -2.83 -7.04 -8.82
N MET A 66 -3.41 -6.76 -9.99
CA MET A 66 -4.52 -7.54 -10.55
C MET A 66 -4.15 -9.01 -10.75
N SER A 67 -2.94 -9.28 -11.24
CA SER A 67 -2.43 -10.64 -11.47
C SER A 67 -2.27 -11.41 -10.16
N TRP A 68 -1.72 -10.78 -9.12
CA TRP A 68 -1.54 -11.36 -7.79
C TRP A 68 -2.86 -11.58 -7.07
N ALA A 69 -3.82 -10.65 -7.19
CA ALA A 69 -5.17 -10.82 -6.66
C ALA A 69 -5.86 -12.06 -7.27
N TYR A 70 -5.82 -12.17 -8.60
CA TYR A 70 -6.36 -13.34 -9.30
C TYR A 70 -5.71 -14.67 -8.85
N LEU A 71 -4.39 -14.65 -8.67
CA LEU A 71 -3.64 -15.84 -8.26
C LEU A 71 -3.88 -16.23 -6.80
N ALA A 72 -4.03 -15.24 -5.92
CA ALA A 72 -4.37 -15.40 -4.51
C ALA A 72 -5.79 -15.98 -4.31
N ASP A 73 -6.72 -15.63 -5.19
CA ASP A 73 -8.09 -16.14 -5.10
C ASP A 73 -8.22 -17.61 -5.51
N ARG A 74 -7.31 -18.13 -6.34
CA ARG A 74 -7.44 -19.48 -6.93
C ARG A 74 -6.43 -20.50 -6.44
N ARG A 75 -5.16 -20.13 -6.29
CA ARG A 75 -4.06 -21.11 -6.19
C ARG A 75 -3.13 -20.87 -5.03
N LEU A 76 -2.85 -19.61 -4.71
CA LEU A 76 -1.82 -19.25 -3.76
C LEU A 76 -2.39 -18.71 -2.47
N ARG A 77 -1.68 -18.99 -1.38
CA ARG A 77 -2.01 -18.45 -0.05
C ARG A 77 -1.53 -16.99 0.01
N PRO A 78 -2.41 -15.99 0.11
CA PRO A 78 -2.03 -14.58 0.02
C PRO A 78 -1.00 -14.18 1.09
N GLU A 79 -1.06 -14.78 2.29
CA GLU A 79 -0.07 -14.52 3.35
C GLU A 79 1.34 -14.97 2.95
N ARG A 80 1.48 -16.06 2.19
CA ARG A 80 2.80 -16.50 1.69
C ARG A 80 3.31 -15.59 0.57
N ILE A 81 2.41 -15.08 -0.27
CA ILE A 81 2.77 -14.11 -1.31
C ILE A 81 3.35 -12.86 -0.66
N LEU A 82 2.73 -12.36 0.43
CA LEU A 82 3.27 -11.20 1.17
C LEU A 82 4.68 -11.43 1.69
N VAL A 83 4.98 -12.62 2.24
CA VAL A 83 6.32 -12.95 2.76
C VAL A 83 7.38 -12.95 1.65
N VAL A 84 7.06 -13.56 0.50
CA VAL A 84 7.96 -13.57 -0.66
C VAL A 84 8.13 -12.16 -1.22
N ALA A 85 7.03 -11.39 -1.30
CA ALA A 85 7.05 -10.00 -1.74
C ALA A 85 7.91 -9.13 -0.81
N SER A 86 7.89 -9.36 0.50
CA SER A 86 8.77 -8.68 1.45
C SER A 86 10.25 -8.90 1.16
N ALA A 87 10.64 -10.14 0.88
CA ALA A 87 12.03 -10.48 0.52
C ALA A 87 12.41 -9.85 -0.83
N ALA A 88 11.52 -9.94 -1.84
CA ALA A 88 11.74 -9.35 -3.14
C ALA A 88 11.85 -7.82 -3.09
N ALA A 89 11.00 -7.16 -2.30
CA ALA A 89 11.01 -5.71 -2.12
C ALA A 89 12.26 -5.24 -1.37
N ALA A 90 12.71 -5.99 -0.35
CA ALA A 90 13.97 -5.70 0.34
C ALA A 90 15.18 -5.84 -0.59
N LEU A 91 15.23 -6.89 -1.41
CA LEU A 91 16.29 -7.07 -2.40
C LEU A 91 16.25 -5.94 -3.45
N ALA A 92 15.07 -5.65 -4.00
CA ALA A 92 14.90 -4.59 -4.99
C ALA A 92 15.26 -3.21 -4.43
N SER A 93 14.97 -2.93 -3.16
CA SER A 93 15.41 -1.68 -2.53
C SER A 93 16.93 -1.62 -2.39
N LEU A 94 17.58 -2.71 -1.98
CA LEU A 94 19.05 -2.75 -1.86
C LEU A 94 19.76 -2.54 -3.21
N LEU A 95 19.16 -2.98 -4.32
CA LEU A 95 19.67 -2.69 -5.66
C LEU A 95 19.75 -1.18 -5.94
N LEU A 96 18.89 -0.34 -5.33
CA LEU A 96 18.98 1.12 -5.47
C LEU A 96 20.32 1.67 -4.95
N ALA A 97 20.93 1.04 -3.94
CA ALA A 97 22.21 1.48 -3.40
C ALA A 97 23.38 1.18 -4.36
N LEU A 98 23.31 0.05 -5.06
CA LEU A 98 24.38 -0.44 -5.96
C LEU A 98 24.32 0.19 -7.36
N THR A 99 23.16 0.71 -7.74
CA THR A 99 22.92 1.17 -9.11
C THR A 99 23.62 2.48 -9.43
N LYS A 100 24.24 2.53 -10.62
CA LYS A 100 24.79 3.73 -11.25
C LYS A 100 24.09 3.96 -12.59
N GLY A 101 23.86 5.21 -12.97
CA GLY A 101 23.20 5.58 -14.22
C GLY A 101 21.68 5.68 -14.13
N ALA A 102 21.12 6.65 -14.85
CA ALA A 102 19.71 7.02 -14.75
C ALA A 102 18.74 5.92 -15.24
N LEU A 103 19.05 5.25 -16.35
CA LEU A 103 18.19 4.21 -16.94
C LEU A 103 18.11 2.95 -16.07
N VAL A 104 19.25 2.49 -15.54
CA VAL A 104 19.26 1.33 -14.63
C VAL A 104 18.51 1.67 -13.35
N LEU A 105 18.69 2.89 -12.82
CA LEU A 105 17.97 3.34 -11.64
C LEU A 105 16.45 3.39 -11.87
N ALA A 106 16.02 3.89 -13.03
CA ALA A 106 14.63 3.87 -13.46
C ALA A 106 14.06 2.44 -13.50
N ALA A 107 14.79 1.50 -14.09
CA ALA A 107 14.37 0.09 -14.16
C ALA A 107 14.24 -0.52 -12.75
N VAL A 108 15.18 -0.25 -11.84
CA VAL A 108 15.13 -0.76 -10.47
C VAL A 108 13.93 -0.21 -9.69
N ILE A 109 13.51 1.04 -9.93
CA ILE A 109 12.27 1.57 -9.34
C ILE A 109 11.04 0.79 -9.82
N VAL A 110 10.95 0.49 -11.12
CA VAL A 110 9.85 -0.32 -11.65
C VAL A 110 9.87 -1.72 -11.04
N VAL A 111 11.05 -2.35 -10.92
CA VAL A 111 11.22 -3.66 -10.26
C VAL A 111 10.78 -3.61 -8.80
N LEU A 112 11.13 -2.54 -8.07
CA LEU A 112 10.72 -2.35 -6.68
C LEU A 112 9.19 -2.22 -6.57
N TRP A 113 8.52 -1.55 -7.51
CA TRP A 113 7.06 -1.40 -7.50
C TRP A 113 6.37 -2.73 -7.83
N LEU A 114 6.92 -3.49 -8.77
CA LEU A 114 6.46 -4.85 -9.07
C LEU A 114 6.63 -5.79 -7.86
N ALA A 115 7.77 -5.72 -7.17
CA ALA A 115 8.05 -6.52 -5.99
C ALA A 115 7.11 -6.20 -4.82
N ARG A 116 6.72 -4.93 -4.68
CA ARG A 116 5.79 -4.44 -3.65
C ARG A 116 4.32 -4.62 -4.01
N ALA A 117 3.98 -4.83 -5.27
CA ALA A 117 2.59 -4.94 -5.72
C ALA A 117 1.73 -5.91 -4.87
N PRO A 118 2.23 -7.07 -4.42
CA PRO A 118 1.44 -7.97 -3.58
C PRO A 118 1.04 -7.42 -2.21
N PHE A 119 1.65 -6.34 -1.70
CA PHE A 119 1.29 -5.77 -0.40
C PHE A 119 -0.18 -5.32 -0.33
N MET A 120 -0.81 -5.04 -1.47
CA MET A 120 -2.25 -4.77 -1.54
C MET A 120 -3.13 -5.93 -1.06
N LEU A 121 -2.60 -7.17 -1.01
CA LEU A 121 -3.32 -8.35 -0.53
C LEU A 121 -3.57 -8.33 0.98
N LEU A 122 -2.89 -7.45 1.74
CA LEU A 122 -3.12 -7.30 3.18
C LEU A 122 -4.57 -6.90 3.49
N ASP A 123 -5.18 -6.05 2.68
CA ASP A 123 -6.56 -5.62 2.84
C ASP A 123 -7.56 -6.79 2.64
N PRO A 124 -7.53 -7.54 1.52
CA PRO A 124 -8.32 -8.77 1.36
C PRO A 124 -8.09 -9.81 2.46
N ILE A 125 -6.86 -10.04 2.92
CA ILE A 125 -6.56 -10.96 4.04
C ILE A 125 -7.31 -10.51 5.29
N THR A 126 -7.23 -9.22 5.60
CA THR A 126 -7.86 -8.61 6.78
C THR A 126 -9.38 -8.71 6.68
N LEU A 127 -9.98 -8.32 5.56
CA LEU A 127 -11.42 -8.39 5.33
C LEU A 127 -11.95 -9.83 5.41
N ARG A 128 -11.20 -10.82 4.91
CA ARG A 128 -11.56 -12.23 5.01
C ARG A 128 -11.61 -12.71 6.46
N ARG A 129 -10.69 -12.25 7.31
CA ARG A 129 -10.66 -12.58 8.75
C ARG A 129 -11.72 -11.84 9.55
N LEU A 130 -12.08 -10.63 9.12
CA LEU A 130 -13.11 -9.80 9.74
C LEU A 130 -14.52 -10.05 9.16
N ARG A 131 -14.77 -11.14 8.43
CA ARG A 131 -16.03 -11.38 7.70
C ARG A 131 -17.30 -11.33 8.58
N LYS A 132 -17.15 -11.57 9.89
CA LYS A 132 -18.23 -11.48 10.90
C LYS A 132 -18.11 -10.27 11.83
N ALA A 133 -17.06 -9.47 11.69
CA ALA A 133 -16.80 -8.30 12.53
C ALA A 133 -17.41 -7.02 11.94
N PRO A 134 -17.75 -6.02 12.77
CA PRO A 134 -18.16 -4.70 12.31
C PRO A 134 -17.16 -4.07 11.33
N ARG A 135 -17.65 -3.36 10.30
CA ARG A 135 -16.80 -2.61 9.35
C ARG A 135 -15.92 -1.56 10.02
N THR A 136 -16.31 -1.08 11.20
CA THR A 136 -15.51 -0.17 12.04
C THR A 136 -14.20 -0.79 12.49
N ASP A 137 -14.12 -2.12 12.63
CA ASP A 137 -12.92 -2.80 13.08
C ASP A 137 -11.84 -2.81 12.00
N TYR A 138 -12.24 -2.99 10.73
CA TYR A 138 -11.34 -2.83 9.59
C TYR A 138 -10.76 -1.42 9.52
N ALA A 139 -11.61 -0.40 9.63
CA ALA A 139 -11.15 1.00 9.61
C ALA A 139 -10.15 1.28 10.74
N ARG A 140 -10.41 0.78 11.96
CA ARG A 140 -9.51 0.91 13.11
C ARG A 140 -8.18 0.18 12.92
N ILE A 141 -8.18 -0.99 12.30
CA ILE A 141 -6.97 -1.74 11.98
C ILE A 141 -6.15 -0.98 10.93
N ARG A 142 -6.79 -0.53 9.85
CA ARG A 142 -6.14 0.22 8.75
C ARG A 142 -5.55 1.56 9.23
N LEU A 143 -6.25 2.26 10.12
CA LEU A 143 -5.77 3.50 10.74
C LEU A 143 -4.40 3.37 11.42
N ARG A 144 -4.05 2.18 11.91
CA ARG A 144 -2.74 1.94 12.54
C ARG A 144 -1.60 2.00 11.52
N MET A 145 -1.87 1.75 10.25
CA MET A 145 -0.89 1.97 9.18
C MET A 145 -0.56 3.45 9.03
N SER A 146 -1.57 4.32 9.00
CA SER A 146 -1.36 5.78 8.92
C SER A 146 -0.58 6.30 10.14
N ALA A 147 -0.82 5.74 11.34
CA ALA A 147 -0.04 6.07 12.54
C ALA A 147 1.44 5.62 12.42
N GLY A 148 1.69 4.38 11.98
CA GLY A 148 3.04 3.87 11.74
C GLY A 148 3.78 4.67 10.66
N TRP A 149 3.07 5.03 9.59
CA TRP A 149 3.55 5.90 8.53
C TRP A 149 3.96 7.28 9.04
N ALA A 150 3.06 7.99 9.74
CA ALA A 150 3.29 9.38 10.17
C ALA A 150 4.53 9.52 11.08
N GLY A 151 4.69 8.58 12.03
CA GLY A 151 5.87 8.55 12.90
C GLY A 151 7.14 8.22 12.12
N SER A 152 7.08 7.18 11.28
CA SER A 152 8.24 6.71 10.52
C SER A 152 8.74 7.72 9.49
N VAL A 153 7.84 8.36 8.74
CA VAL A 153 8.22 9.32 7.70
C VAL A 153 8.87 10.57 8.29
N THR A 154 8.36 11.05 9.43
CA THR A 154 8.96 12.21 10.12
C THR A 154 10.35 11.87 10.64
N LEU A 155 10.49 10.72 11.32
CA LEU A 155 11.76 10.26 11.87
C LEU A 155 12.80 9.99 10.77
N SER A 156 12.42 9.23 9.75
CA SER A 156 13.31 8.93 8.63
C SER A 156 13.67 10.19 7.83
N GLY A 157 12.74 11.13 7.66
CA GLY A 157 13.03 12.43 7.07
C GLY A 157 14.10 13.22 7.84
N ALA A 158 14.02 13.25 9.18
CA ALA A 158 15.05 13.85 10.03
C ALA A 158 16.41 13.16 9.85
N VAL A 159 16.42 11.82 9.91
CA VAL A 159 17.64 11.00 9.77
C VAL A 159 18.28 11.19 8.39
N PHE A 160 17.49 11.15 7.31
CA PHE A 160 18.00 11.31 5.95
C PHE A 160 18.51 12.73 5.66
N GLN A 161 17.95 13.74 6.33
CA GLN A 161 18.42 15.12 6.21
C GLN A 161 19.78 15.32 6.89
N VAL A 162 19.99 14.72 8.07
CA VAL A 162 21.24 14.88 8.83
C VAL A 162 22.35 13.97 8.28
N ILE A 163 22.03 12.71 7.98
CA ILE A 163 23.03 11.71 7.59
C ILE A 163 23.14 11.63 6.08
N SER A 164 22.17 11.00 5.42
CA SER A 164 22.07 10.92 3.97
C SER A 164 20.81 10.20 3.52
N LEU A 165 20.23 10.64 2.42
CA LEU A 165 19.18 9.91 1.71
C LEU A 165 19.68 8.58 1.10
N ARG A 166 21.00 8.39 0.97
CA ARG A 166 21.59 7.12 0.51
C ARG A 166 21.34 5.95 1.47
N LEU A 167 20.97 6.23 2.72
CA LEU A 167 20.60 5.22 3.71
C LEU A 167 19.21 4.61 3.47
N MET A 168 18.36 5.24 2.65
CA MET A 168 16.97 4.84 2.42
C MET A 168 16.81 3.33 2.12
N PRO A 169 17.57 2.72 1.18
CA PRO A 169 17.53 1.27 0.96
C PRO A 169 17.86 0.41 2.19
N PHE A 170 18.85 0.84 2.98
CA PHE A 170 19.36 0.10 4.14
C PHE A 170 18.44 0.21 5.35
N VAL A 171 17.58 1.23 5.40
CA VAL A 171 16.52 1.36 6.41
C VAL A 171 15.27 0.60 5.96
N TYR A 172 14.85 0.74 4.70
CA TYR A 172 13.64 0.11 4.18
C TYR A 172 13.70 -1.42 4.14
N ALA A 173 14.84 -1.98 3.70
CA ALA A 173 15.02 -3.42 3.56
C ALA A 173 14.78 -4.20 4.86
N PRO A 174 15.44 -3.90 6.00
CA PRO A 174 15.20 -4.62 7.24
C PRO A 174 13.78 -4.43 7.77
N LEU A 175 13.18 -3.24 7.65
CA LEU A 175 11.79 -3.00 8.09
C LEU A 175 10.78 -3.84 7.29
N THR A 176 10.98 -3.95 5.98
CA THR A 176 10.12 -4.75 5.10
C THR A 176 10.29 -6.25 5.34
N LEU A 177 11.52 -6.70 5.64
CA LEU A 177 11.78 -8.07 6.08
C LEU A 177 11.14 -8.35 7.44
N LEU A 178 11.19 -7.42 8.40
CA LEU A 178 10.50 -7.54 9.68
C LEU A 178 8.98 -7.67 9.50
N PHE A 179 8.39 -6.88 8.60
CA PHE A 179 7.00 -7.05 8.20
C PHE A 179 6.73 -8.46 7.64
N GLY A 180 7.55 -8.94 6.71
CA GLY A 180 7.41 -10.29 6.13
C GLY A 180 7.52 -11.40 7.19
N MET A 181 8.53 -11.32 8.08
CA MET A 181 8.71 -12.25 9.19
C MET A 181 7.51 -12.22 10.16
N TRP A 182 6.96 -11.03 10.42
CA TRP A 182 5.77 -10.88 11.25
C TRP A 182 4.55 -11.55 10.62
N VAL A 183 4.30 -11.31 9.32
CA VAL A 183 3.24 -11.98 8.57
C VAL A 183 3.41 -13.50 8.62
N TRP A 184 4.63 -14.01 8.38
CA TRP A 184 4.92 -15.44 8.46
C TRP A 184 4.62 -16.03 9.84
N ARG A 185 4.97 -15.33 10.91
CA ARG A 185 4.87 -15.81 12.30
C ARG A 185 3.46 -15.74 12.86
N PHE A 186 2.69 -14.71 12.52
CA PHE A 186 1.42 -14.36 13.17
C PHE A 186 0.19 -14.44 12.26
N LEU A 187 0.33 -14.27 10.94
CA LEU A 187 -0.78 -14.39 9.99
C LEU A 187 -0.73 -15.77 9.32
N LYS A 188 -1.08 -16.81 10.09
CA LYS A 188 -1.13 -18.18 9.56
C LYS A 188 -2.12 -18.26 8.40
N PRO A 189 -1.79 -18.89 7.26
CA PRO A 189 -2.71 -18.99 6.15
C PRO A 189 -4.04 -19.58 6.60
N VAL A 190 -5.12 -18.81 6.44
CA VAL A 190 -6.46 -19.35 6.69
C VAL A 190 -6.63 -20.50 5.70
N GLN A 191 -6.99 -21.70 6.20
CA GLN A 191 -7.37 -22.79 5.29
C GLN A 191 -8.43 -22.22 4.36
N ALA A 192 -8.28 -22.47 3.05
CA ALA A 192 -9.33 -22.13 2.12
C ALA A 192 -10.60 -22.76 2.70
N ILE A 193 -11.53 -21.90 3.18
CA ILE A 193 -12.90 -22.32 3.44
C ILE A 193 -13.25 -23.12 2.19
N GLU A 194 -13.67 -24.38 2.40
CA GLU A 194 -14.01 -25.38 1.37
C GLU A 194 -14.14 -24.70 0.04
N SER A 195 -13.24 -25.04 -0.89
CA SER A 195 -13.30 -24.62 -2.27
C SER A 195 -14.76 -24.38 -2.62
N VAL A 196 -15.17 -23.10 -2.71
CA VAL A 196 -16.37 -22.80 -3.46
C VAL A 196 -15.99 -23.37 -4.80
N GLU A 197 -16.53 -24.55 -5.13
CA GLU A 197 -16.31 -25.17 -6.42
C GLU A 197 -16.67 -24.09 -7.41
N LEU A 198 -15.64 -23.45 -7.96
CA LEU A 198 -15.85 -22.50 -9.04
C LEU A 198 -16.44 -23.40 -10.11
N PRO A 199 -17.71 -23.17 -10.51
CA PRO A 199 -18.34 -24.04 -11.49
C PRO A 199 -17.41 -24.16 -12.69
N PRO A 200 -17.23 -25.36 -13.24
CA PRO A 200 -16.30 -25.58 -14.34
C PRO A 200 -16.53 -24.52 -15.41
N LEU A 201 -15.45 -23.88 -15.89
CA LEU A 201 -15.51 -22.88 -16.97
C LEU A 201 -16.16 -23.43 -18.25
N ALA A 202 -16.35 -24.75 -18.34
CA ALA A 202 -17.17 -25.43 -19.31
C ALA A 202 -18.67 -25.19 -19.05
N GLY A 203 -19.16 -23.98 -19.34
CA GLY A 203 -20.60 -23.73 -19.37
C GLY A 203 -21.05 -22.32 -19.02
N VAL A 204 -20.18 -21.47 -18.47
CA VAL A 204 -20.55 -20.05 -18.26
C VAL A 204 -20.54 -19.35 -19.63
N PRO A 205 -21.68 -18.88 -20.16
CA PRO A 205 -21.68 -18.14 -21.41
C PRO A 205 -20.74 -16.93 -21.25
N ARG A 206 -19.83 -16.77 -22.23
CA ARG A 206 -18.86 -15.66 -22.37
C ARG A 206 -19.52 -14.28 -22.55
N ARG A 207 -20.77 -14.09 -22.11
CA ARG A 207 -21.37 -12.77 -21.99
C ARG A 207 -20.76 -12.10 -20.78
N VAL A 208 -19.70 -11.32 -21.03
CA VAL A 208 -19.27 -10.29 -20.08
C VAL A 208 -20.51 -9.39 -19.89
N PRO A 209 -21.16 -9.40 -18.72
CA PRO A 209 -22.31 -8.51 -18.51
C PRO A 209 -21.85 -7.09 -18.81
N LYS A 210 -22.66 -6.31 -19.53
CA LYS A 210 -22.34 -4.91 -19.82
C LYS A 210 -22.03 -4.23 -18.49
N VAL A 211 -20.81 -3.72 -18.34
CA VAL A 211 -20.39 -3.03 -17.12
C VAL A 211 -21.33 -1.83 -16.94
N PRO A 212 -22.03 -1.70 -15.80
CA PRO A 212 -22.95 -0.58 -15.60
C PRO A 212 -22.22 0.75 -15.80
N VAL A 213 -22.85 1.71 -16.48
CA VAL A 213 -22.26 3.04 -16.72
C VAL A 213 -21.85 3.72 -15.41
N ALA A 214 -22.63 3.52 -14.34
CA ALA A 214 -22.29 4.01 -13.00
C ALA A 214 -20.98 3.41 -12.45
N MET A 215 -20.68 2.14 -12.75
CA MET A 215 -19.41 1.51 -12.36
C MET A 215 -18.25 2.09 -13.17
N VAL A 216 -18.43 2.28 -14.49
CA VAL A 216 -17.42 2.93 -15.34
C VAL A 216 -17.13 4.34 -14.86
N GLY A 217 -18.18 5.13 -14.57
CA GLY A 217 -18.06 6.47 -14.02
C GLY A 217 -17.31 6.49 -12.68
N PHE A 218 -17.63 5.57 -11.77
CA PHE A 218 -16.95 5.42 -10.49
C PHE A 218 -15.46 5.03 -10.64
N LEU A 219 -15.14 4.09 -11.53
CA LEU A 219 -13.76 3.70 -11.80
C LEU A 219 -12.97 4.84 -12.44
N ALA A 220 -13.59 5.59 -13.36
CA ALA A 220 -12.99 6.76 -13.98
C ALA A 220 -12.70 7.86 -12.94
N SER A 221 -13.64 8.16 -12.04
CA SER A 221 -13.42 9.13 -10.97
C SER A 221 -12.36 8.66 -9.97
N ALA A 222 -12.33 7.37 -9.63
CA ALA A 222 -11.29 6.79 -8.78
C ALA A 222 -9.90 6.87 -9.43
N PHE A 223 -9.81 6.63 -10.74
CA PHE A 223 -8.58 6.79 -11.51
C PHE A 223 -8.09 8.25 -11.51
N LEU A 224 -8.98 9.21 -11.78
CA LEU A 224 -8.63 10.63 -11.78
C LEU A 224 -8.17 11.11 -10.41
N LEU A 225 -8.86 10.69 -9.33
CA LEU A 225 -8.43 11.00 -7.97
C LEU A 225 -7.09 10.37 -7.63
N GLY A 226 -6.88 9.10 -8.01
CA GLY A 226 -5.61 8.41 -7.81
C GLY A 226 -4.46 9.09 -8.56
N ALA A 227 -4.70 9.52 -9.80
CA ALA A 227 -3.73 10.25 -10.61
C ALA A 227 -3.41 11.62 -10.00
N SER A 228 -4.41 12.37 -9.54
CA SER A 228 -4.24 13.65 -8.84
C SER A 228 -3.45 13.47 -7.55
N LEU A 229 -3.79 12.48 -6.73
CA LEU A 229 -3.09 12.16 -5.50
C LEU A 229 -1.62 11.79 -5.75
N ALA A 230 -1.36 10.93 -6.73
CA ALA A 230 -0.01 10.53 -7.10
C ALA A 230 0.80 11.72 -7.62
N ALA A 231 0.21 12.59 -8.45
CA ALA A 231 0.86 13.81 -8.93
C ALA A 231 1.21 14.74 -7.76
N THR A 232 0.27 14.98 -6.84
CA THR A 232 0.50 15.80 -5.65
C THR A 232 1.64 15.23 -4.81
N GLN A 233 1.62 13.94 -4.46
CA GLN A 233 2.67 13.34 -3.62
C GLN A 233 4.07 13.39 -4.28
N ASN A 234 4.14 13.17 -5.60
CA ASN A 234 5.41 13.14 -6.31
C ASN A 234 5.98 14.55 -6.53
N PHE A 235 5.17 15.49 -7.04
CA PHE A 235 5.65 16.82 -7.41
C PHE A 235 5.69 17.80 -6.24
N LEU A 236 4.89 17.61 -5.18
CA LEU A 236 5.04 18.39 -3.95
C LEU A 236 6.42 18.15 -3.32
N THR A 237 6.88 16.90 -3.32
CA THR A 237 8.23 16.54 -2.84
C THR A 237 9.30 17.31 -3.60
N LEU A 238 9.22 17.33 -4.93
CA LEU A 238 10.16 18.09 -5.77
C LEU A 238 10.05 19.60 -5.50
N ARG A 239 8.83 20.13 -5.37
CA ARG A 239 8.57 21.55 -5.09
C ARG A 239 9.17 21.98 -3.76
N ILE A 240 9.01 21.19 -2.70
CA ILE A 240 9.64 21.46 -1.39
C ILE A 240 11.15 21.54 -1.55
N SER A 241 11.76 20.59 -2.27
CA SER A 241 13.20 20.60 -2.54
C SER A 241 13.65 21.83 -3.33
N PHE A 242 12.89 22.25 -4.35
CA PHE A 242 13.20 23.45 -5.14
C PHE A 242 13.13 24.74 -4.31
N LEU A 243 12.28 24.79 -3.28
CA LEU A 243 12.16 25.92 -2.35
C LEU A 243 13.23 25.89 -1.23
N GLY A 244 14.22 24.99 -1.32
CA GLY A 244 15.27 24.84 -0.32
C GLY A 244 14.89 23.95 0.87
N GLY A 245 13.74 23.28 0.83
CA GLY A 245 13.32 22.34 1.86
C GLY A 245 14.05 21.00 1.79
N GLY A 246 14.37 20.43 2.95
CA GLY A 246 15.04 19.12 3.07
C GLY A 246 14.09 17.94 3.24
N ALA A 247 14.66 16.76 3.46
CA ALA A 247 13.92 15.53 3.70
C ALA A 247 13.01 15.59 4.94
N LEU A 248 13.35 16.38 5.97
CA LEU A 248 12.49 16.57 7.14
C LEU A 248 11.16 17.25 6.77
N ILE A 249 11.20 18.30 5.94
CA ILE A 249 9.99 19.04 5.54
C ILE A 249 9.13 18.17 4.62
N ILE A 250 9.75 17.41 3.71
CA ILE A 250 9.05 16.41 2.88
C ILE A 250 8.36 15.38 3.78
N GLY A 251 9.07 14.86 4.78
CA GLY A 251 8.51 13.90 5.72
C GLY A 251 7.38 14.50 6.56
N ALA A 252 7.54 15.73 7.05
CA ALA A 252 6.52 16.45 7.79
C ALA A 252 5.26 16.71 6.95
N ALA A 253 5.40 17.06 5.68
CA ALA A 253 4.26 17.24 4.75
C ALA A 253 3.50 15.91 4.55
N ALA A 254 4.21 14.80 4.37
CA ALA A 254 3.61 13.48 4.26
C ALA A 254 2.97 13.01 5.59
N ALA A 255 3.55 13.37 6.74
CA ALA A 255 2.95 13.10 8.04
C ALA A 255 1.69 13.93 8.28
N PHE A 256 1.67 15.19 7.83
CA PHE A 256 0.49 16.05 7.89
C PHE A 256 -0.68 15.46 7.10
N GLN A 257 -0.41 14.89 5.92
CA GLN A 257 -1.41 14.14 5.16
C GLN A 257 -1.99 12.96 5.96
N ALA A 258 -1.14 12.17 6.64
CA ALA A 258 -1.61 11.08 7.47
C ALA A 258 -2.41 11.58 8.69
N LEU A 259 -2.03 12.72 9.25
CA LEU A 259 -2.72 13.35 10.37
C LEU A 259 -4.13 13.83 10.00
N THR A 260 -4.37 14.23 8.74
CA THR A 260 -5.73 14.57 8.25
C THR A 260 -6.57 13.32 7.92
N GLU A 261 -5.92 12.20 7.56
CA GLU A 261 -6.59 10.92 7.33
C GLU A 261 -7.15 10.32 8.63
N ILE A 262 -6.40 10.40 9.73
CA ILE A 262 -6.75 9.74 11.00
C ILE A 262 -8.14 10.18 11.55
N PRO A 263 -8.44 11.48 11.69
CA PRO A 263 -9.76 11.95 12.10
C PRO A 263 -10.84 11.54 11.10
N THR A 264 -10.61 11.71 9.79
CA THR A 264 -11.59 11.42 8.75
C THR A 264 -12.04 9.95 8.79
N MET A 265 -11.09 9.03 8.96
CA MET A 265 -11.38 7.61 9.13
C MET A 265 -11.99 7.26 10.49
N GLY A 266 -11.50 7.86 11.59
CA GLY A 266 -12.04 7.64 12.93
C GLY A 266 -13.50 8.09 13.07
N TYR A 267 -13.85 9.19 12.44
CA TYR A 267 -15.20 9.77 12.44
C TYR A 267 -16.09 9.28 11.29
N THR A 268 -15.65 8.33 10.47
CA THR A 268 -16.46 7.82 9.35
C THR A 268 -17.84 7.34 9.83
N HIS A 269 -17.92 6.68 10.99
CA HIS A 269 -19.20 6.21 11.56
C HIS A 269 -20.18 7.35 11.91
N VAL A 270 -19.67 8.54 12.26
CA VAL A 270 -20.46 9.75 12.53
C VAL A 270 -20.88 10.39 11.21
N LEU A 271 -19.92 10.51 10.27
CA LEU A 271 -20.16 11.09 8.95
C LEU A 271 -21.25 10.32 8.19
N THR A 272 -21.23 8.99 8.24
CA THR A 272 -22.26 8.15 7.58
C THR A 272 -23.64 8.21 8.22
N ARG A 273 -23.78 8.77 9.44
CA ARG A 273 -25.09 9.04 10.03
C ARG A 273 -25.76 10.28 9.44
N ARG A 274 -24.97 11.21 8.88
CA ARG A 274 -25.47 12.49 8.32
C ARG A 274 -25.36 12.59 6.81
N LEU A 275 -24.43 11.87 6.19
CA LEU A 275 -24.15 11.93 4.76
C LEU A 275 -24.21 10.54 4.14
N SER A 276 -24.76 10.45 2.93
CA SER A 276 -24.74 9.20 2.16
C SER A 276 -23.32 8.88 1.69
N HIS A 277 -23.03 7.60 1.44
CA HIS A 277 -21.74 7.16 0.89
C HIS A 277 -21.39 7.87 -0.43
N ARG A 278 -22.39 8.17 -1.27
CA ARG A 278 -22.22 8.93 -2.51
C ARG A 278 -21.85 10.39 -2.23
N GLY A 279 -22.51 11.02 -1.25
CA GLY A 279 -22.21 12.40 -0.85
C GLY A 279 -20.81 12.54 -0.27
N LEU A 280 -20.39 11.60 0.59
CA LEU A 280 -19.04 11.57 1.13
C LEU A 280 -17.98 11.42 0.03
N TYR A 281 -18.23 10.55 -0.96
CA TYR A 281 -17.34 10.40 -2.11
C TYR A 281 -17.25 11.68 -2.94
N ALA A 282 -18.38 12.34 -3.22
CA ALA A 282 -18.43 13.58 -3.98
C ALA A 282 -17.71 14.74 -3.28
N ILE A 283 -17.88 14.88 -1.95
CA ILE A 283 -17.15 15.87 -1.15
C ILE A 283 -15.64 15.60 -1.22
N GLY A 284 -15.22 14.34 -1.09
CA GLY A 284 -13.82 13.95 -1.26
C GLY A 284 -13.28 14.31 -2.64
N CYS A 285 -14.08 14.14 -3.70
CA CYS A 285 -13.70 14.58 -5.03
C CYS A 285 -13.52 16.10 -5.12
N ALA A 286 -14.46 16.87 -4.55
CA ALA A 286 -14.45 18.33 -4.60
C ALA A 286 -13.23 18.94 -3.91
N VAL A 287 -12.74 18.33 -2.82
CA VAL A 287 -11.54 18.79 -2.10
C VAL A 287 -10.28 18.76 -2.99
N TYR A 288 -10.19 17.84 -3.96
CA TYR A 288 -9.03 17.74 -4.88
C TYR A 288 -9.13 18.62 -6.12
N VAL A 289 -10.24 19.34 -6.30
CA VAL A 289 -10.43 20.29 -7.40
C VAL A 289 -9.89 21.68 -7.04
N VAL A 290 -9.75 21.97 -5.75
CA VAL A 290 -9.24 23.24 -5.18
C VAL A 290 -7.76 23.11 -4.88
#